data_AF-A0AAI9PEJ9-F1
#
_entry.id   AF-A0AAI9PEJ9-F1
#
_cell.length_a   1.000
_cell.length_b   1.000
_cell.length_c   1.000
_cell.angle_alpha   90.00
_cell.angle_beta   90.00
_cell.angle_gamma   90.00
#
_symmetry.space_group_name_H-M   'P 1'
#
loop_
_entity.id
_entity.type
_entity.pdbx_description
1 polymer ?
#
loop_
_entity_poly.entity_id
_entity_poly.type
_entity_poly.pdbx_seq_one_letter_code
_entity_poly.pdbx_strand_id
1 'polypeptide(L)'
;MSVSARNQLSGIVSSIVEGAVNNEVALTLESGDKLTTVITRASCQSMDLAVGKPAIALVKAPWVILASAECGLNFSARNQFHGKVSTVAKGAVNSTVQLVTAGGLTLTSTVTNESLEEMNIDVGSELIALVKASSIILATRK
;
A
#
# COMPACT_ATOMS: atom_id res chain seq x y z
N MET A 1 -0.95 -4.02 18.94
CA MET A 1 -1.22 -2.60 18.65
C MET A 1 -2.48 -2.55 17.80
N SER A 2 -3.46 -1.70 18.13
CA SER A 2 -4.67 -1.53 17.32
C SER A 2 -4.60 -0.19 16.59
N VAL A 3 -4.56 -0.21 15.27
CA VAL A 3 -4.56 1.00 14.42
C VAL A 3 -5.69 0.92 13.41
N SER A 4 -6.22 2.07 13.00
CA SER A 4 -7.34 2.14 12.04
C SER A 4 -6.93 1.97 10.57
N ALA A 5 -5.63 1.82 10.30
CA ALA A 5 -5.13 1.47 8.97
C ALA A 5 -5.54 0.02 8.66
N ARG A 6 -6.24 -0.17 7.54
CA ARG A 6 -6.72 -1.50 7.11
C ARG A 6 -5.62 -2.33 6.48
N ASN A 7 -4.58 -1.68 5.95
CA ASN A 7 -3.41 -2.34 5.40
C ASN A 7 -2.28 -2.21 6.41
N GLN A 8 -1.91 -3.33 7.02
CA GLN A 8 -0.79 -3.43 7.97
C GLN A 8 0.17 -4.47 7.40
N LEU A 9 1.15 -3.99 6.64
CA LEU A 9 1.98 -4.82 5.78
C LEU A 9 3.33 -5.04 6.47
N SER A 10 3.50 -6.22 7.05
CA SER A 10 4.75 -6.63 7.69
C SER A 10 5.83 -6.88 6.65
N GLY A 11 7.06 -6.48 6.97
CA GLY A 11 8.21 -6.73 6.12
C GLY A 11 9.54 -6.46 6.82
N ILE A 12 10.61 -6.65 6.06
CA ILE A 12 11.99 -6.39 6.48
C ILE A 12 12.53 -5.24 5.64
N VAL A 13 13.18 -4.27 6.26
CA VAL A 13 13.85 -3.18 5.56
C VAL A 13 14.94 -3.76 4.65
N SER A 14 14.81 -3.57 3.33
CA SER A 14 15.77 -4.05 2.34
C SER A 14 16.75 -2.99 1.87
N SER A 15 16.37 -1.71 1.91
CA SER A 15 17.27 -0.61 1.60
C SER A 15 16.78 0.70 2.21
N ILE A 16 17.72 1.61 2.45
CA ILE A 16 17.47 2.98 2.85
C ILE A 16 18.33 3.87 1.96
N VAL A 17 17.71 4.79 1.24
CA VAL A 17 18.40 5.86 0.51
C VAL A 17 18.24 7.13 1.33
N GLU A 18 19.36 7.62 1.88
CA GLU A 18 19.36 8.83 2.68
C GLU A 18 19.21 10.07 1.81
N GLY A 19 18.32 10.96 2.23
CA GLY A 19 18.19 12.30 1.66
C GLY A 19 18.46 13.38 2.70
N ALA A 20 18.51 14.64 2.24
CA ALA A 20 18.73 15.79 3.12
C ALA A 20 17.59 15.97 4.14
N VAL A 21 16.34 15.73 3.71
CA VAL A 21 15.13 15.92 4.51
C VAL A 21 14.36 14.62 4.70
N ASN A 22 14.18 13.87 3.61
CA ASN A 22 13.44 12.61 3.61
C ASN A 22 14.34 11.47 3.14
N ASN A 23 14.17 10.32 3.75
CA ASN A 23 14.77 9.07 3.30
C ASN A 23 13.73 8.27 2.52
N GLU A 24 14.17 7.63 1.45
CA GLU A 24 13.41 6.56 0.81
C GLU A 24 13.77 5.25 1.50
N VAL A 25 12.77 4.50 1.97
CA VAL A 25 12.93 3.21 2.64
C VAL A 25 12.17 2.16 1.85
N ALA A 26 12.85 1.07 1.49
CA ALA A 26 12.22 -0.08 0.86
C ALA A 26 12.06 -1.22 1.87
N LEU A 27 10.89 -1.87 1.86
CA LEU A 27 10.59 -3.11 2.57
C LEU A 27 10.48 -4.26 1.57
N THR A 28 10.93 -5.44 1.98
CA THR A 28 10.48 -6.71 1.41
C THR A 28 9.36 -7.23 2.29
N LEU A 29 8.15 -7.31 1.74
CA LEU A 29 6.98 -7.82 2.45
C LEU A 29 7.02 -9.34 2.57
N GLU A 30 6.21 -9.90 3.47
CA GLU A 30 6.11 -11.35 3.67
C GLU A 30 5.64 -12.10 2.41
N SER A 31 4.87 -11.45 1.54
CA SER A 31 4.48 -11.98 0.22
C SER A 31 5.62 -12.02 -0.81
N GLY A 32 6.78 -11.44 -0.49
CA GLY A 32 7.89 -11.23 -1.41
C GLY A 32 7.81 -9.90 -2.20
N ASP A 33 6.66 -9.23 -2.19
CA ASP A 33 6.47 -7.94 -2.83
C ASP A 33 7.41 -6.87 -2.23
N LYS A 34 7.84 -5.92 -3.06
CA LYS A 34 8.61 -4.75 -2.61
C LYS A 34 7.68 -3.57 -2.37
N LEU A 35 7.89 -2.86 -1.27
CA LEU A 35 7.16 -1.66 -0.93
C LEU A 35 8.15 -0.53 -0.64
N THR A 36 7.96 0.63 -1.26
CA THR A 36 8.74 1.84 -1.06
C THR A 36 7.93 2.89 -0.31
N THR A 37 8.51 3.43 0.75
CA THR A 37 7.95 4.56 1.52
C THR A 37 8.97 5.69 1.62
N VAL A 38 8.47 6.91 1.81
CA VAL A 38 9.30 8.08 2.08
C VAL A 38 8.90 8.62 3.44
N ILE A 39 9.86 8.65 4.36
CA ILE A 39 9.70 9.21 5.71
C ILE A 39 10.83 10.21 5.99
N THR A 40 10.66 11.05 7.01
CA THR A 40 11.70 12.04 7.33
C THR A 40 12.98 11.34 7.80
N ARG A 41 14.13 11.96 7.54
CA ARG A 41 15.41 11.50 8.07
C ARG A 41 15.38 11.36 9.60
N ALA A 42 14.74 12.30 10.28
CA ALA A 42 14.56 12.27 11.74
C ALA A 42 13.73 11.06 12.20
N SER A 43 12.68 10.67 11.47
CA SER A 43 11.93 9.45 11.74
C SER A 43 12.79 8.20 11.56
N CYS A 44 13.58 8.11 10.49
CA CYS A 44 14.52 6.99 10.31
C CYS A 44 15.49 6.85 11.48
N GLN A 45 16.07 7.96 11.93
CA GLN A 45 17.02 7.99 13.05
C GLN A 45 16.36 7.64 14.38
N SER A 46 15.22 8.25 14.70
CA SER A 46 14.50 8.00 15.96
C SER A 46 13.97 6.57 16.09
N MET A 47 13.64 5.94 14.95
CA MET A 47 13.22 4.54 14.90
C MET A 47 14.39 3.56 14.79
N ASP A 48 15.62 4.07 14.71
CA ASP A 48 16.85 3.32 14.49
C ASP A 48 16.67 2.34 13.31
N LEU A 49 16.10 2.83 12.21
CA LEU A 49 15.84 2.02 11.02
C LEU A 49 17.16 1.65 10.33
N ALA A 50 17.34 0.36 10.10
CA ALA A 50 18.50 -0.20 9.41
C ALA A 50 18.04 -1.35 8.51
N VAL A 51 18.84 -1.66 7.48
CA VAL A 51 18.62 -2.84 6.63
C VAL A 51 18.61 -4.10 7.50
N GLY A 52 17.65 -4.99 7.25
CA GLY A 52 17.42 -6.20 8.04
C GLY A 52 16.47 -6.00 9.22
N LYS A 53 16.12 -4.76 9.59
CA LYS A 53 15.19 -4.49 10.69
C LYS A 53 13.74 -4.82 10.28
N PRO A 54 12.96 -5.52 11.11
CA PRO A 54 11.53 -5.69 10.88
C PRO A 54 10.77 -4.37 11.03
N ALA A 55 9.83 -4.11 10.12
CA ALA A 55 8.95 -2.95 10.16
C ALA A 55 7.56 -3.32 9.64
N ILE A 56 6.56 -2.51 9.98
CA ILE A 56 5.19 -2.63 9.50
C ILE A 56 4.83 -1.35 8.75
N ALA A 57 4.47 -1.48 7.48
CA ALA A 57 3.93 -0.39 6.67
C ALA A 57 2.42 -0.28 6.89
N LEU A 58 1.98 0.87 7.38
CA LEU A 58 0.59 1.19 7.65
C LEU A 58 0.05 2.07 6.53
N VAL A 59 -0.95 1.57 5.79
CA VAL A 59 -1.62 2.30 4.72
C VAL A 59 -3.12 2.35 5.00
N LYS A 60 -3.69 3.55 5.03
CA LYS A 60 -5.12 3.72 5.19
C LYS A 60 -5.84 3.33 3.88
N ALA A 61 -6.98 2.66 3.97
CA ALA A 61 -7.74 2.20 2.80
C ALA A 61 -8.02 3.30 1.74
N PRO A 62 -8.45 4.53 2.08
CA PRO A 62 -8.62 5.62 1.12
C PRO A 62 -7.32 6.15 0.47
N TRP A 63 -6.14 5.68 0.89
CA TRP A 63 -4.86 6.00 0.23
C TRP A 63 -4.44 4.94 -0.79
N VAL A 64 -5.22 3.86 -0.92
CA VAL A 64 -5.05 2.85 -1.96
C VAL A 64 -5.98 3.22 -3.11
N ILE A 65 -5.41 3.78 -4.18
CA ILE A 65 -6.15 4.12 -5.40
C ILE A 65 -6.21 2.88 -6.28
N LEU A 66 -7.35 2.63 -6.92
CA LEU A 66 -7.51 1.54 -7.88
C LEU A 66 -7.45 2.11 -9.30
N ALA A 67 -6.69 1.44 -10.16
CA ALA A 67 -6.67 1.70 -11.59
C ALA A 67 -6.94 0.39 -12.34
N SER A 68 -7.55 0.46 -13.52
CA SER A 68 -7.72 -0.71 -14.39
C SER A 68 -6.36 -1.24 -14.83
N ALA A 69 -6.21 -2.57 -14.88
CA ALA A 69 -4.95 -3.21 -15.27
C ALA A 69 -4.45 -2.77 -16.65
N GLU A 70 -5.36 -2.46 -17.57
CA GLU A 70 -5.08 -2.11 -18.97
C GLU A 70 -5.21 -0.59 -19.25
N CYS A 71 -5.14 0.27 -18.23
CA CYS A 71 -5.37 1.71 -18.42
C CYS A 71 -4.33 2.43 -19.30
N GLY A 72 -3.16 1.82 -19.56
CA GLY A 72 -2.13 2.39 -20.45
C GLY A 72 -1.47 3.68 -19.94
N LEU A 73 -1.69 4.06 -18.68
CA LEU A 73 -1.17 5.28 -18.07
C LEU A 73 0.08 5.01 -17.24
N ASN A 74 0.93 6.04 -17.12
CA ASN A 74 2.08 6.03 -16.23
C ASN A 74 1.75 6.73 -14.91
N PHE A 75 1.95 6.03 -13.78
CA PHE A 75 1.70 6.60 -12.46
C PHE A 75 2.99 6.95 -11.74
N SER A 76 2.99 8.08 -11.03
CA SER A 76 4.10 8.46 -10.14
C SER A 76 4.05 7.74 -8.78
N ALA A 77 3.04 6.91 -8.54
CA ALA A 77 2.96 6.06 -7.36
C ALA A 77 4.09 5.03 -7.42
N ARG A 78 4.94 4.98 -6.38
CA ARG A 78 6.08 4.07 -6.31
C ARG A 78 5.65 2.63 -6.03
N ASN A 79 4.47 2.46 -5.43
CA ASN A 79 3.90 1.17 -5.11
C ASN A 79 2.72 0.93 -6.04
N GLN A 80 2.84 -0.09 -6.87
CA GLN A 80 1.84 -0.49 -7.85
C GLN A 80 1.70 -2.00 -7.76
N PHE A 81 0.59 -2.47 -7.17
CA PHE A 81 0.36 -3.88 -6.91
C PHE A 81 -0.73 -4.39 -7.83
N HIS A 82 -0.35 -5.21 -8.82
CA HIS A 82 -1.29 -5.88 -9.70
C HIS A 82 -1.97 -7.02 -8.95
N GLY A 83 -3.29 -7.10 -9.07
CA GLY A 83 -4.02 -8.20 -8.47
C GLY A 83 -5.46 -8.26 -8.91
N LYS A 84 -6.16 -9.22 -8.32
CA LYS A 84 -7.55 -9.53 -8.62
C LYS A 84 -8.42 -9.17 -7.43
N VAL A 85 -9.58 -8.59 -7.70
CA VAL A 85 -10.56 -8.30 -6.66
C VAL A 85 -11.11 -9.60 -6.10
N SER A 86 -10.96 -9.77 -4.79
CA SER A 86 -11.43 -10.94 -4.05
C SER A 86 -12.79 -10.69 -3.39
N THR A 87 -13.02 -9.46 -2.90
CA THR A 87 -14.24 -9.09 -2.18
C THR A 87 -14.58 -7.63 -2.45
N VAL A 88 -15.87 -7.34 -2.62
CA VAL A 88 -16.44 -5.99 -2.62
C VAL A 88 -17.49 -5.90 -1.54
N ALA A 89 -17.38 -4.92 -0.64
CA ALA A 89 -18.36 -4.63 0.39
C ALA A 89 -18.93 -3.22 0.16
N LYS A 90 -20.13 -3.14 -0.43
CA LYS A 90 -20.82 -1.89 -0.73
C LYS A 90 -21.41 -1.28 0.54
N GLY A 91 -21.07 -0.03 0.82
CA GLY A 91 -21.69 0.77 1.88
C GLY A 91 -22.69 1.78 1.32
N ALA A 92 -23.21 2.66 2.18
CA ALA A 92 -24.18 3.68 1.78
C ALA A 92 -23.61 4.71 0.79
N VAL A 93 -22.34 5.09 0.97
CA VAL A 93 -21.65 6.13 0.15
C VAL A 93 -20.40 5.56 -0.53
N ASN A 94 -19.63 4.76 0.20
CA ASN A 94 -18.38 4.19 -0.25
C ASN A 94 -18.40 2.67 -0.18
N SER A 95 -17.63 2.05 -1.06
CA SER A 95 -17.37 0.62 -1.09
C SER A 95 -15.97 0.32 -0.58
N THR A 96 -15.83 -0.81 0.10
CA THR A 96 -14.53 -1.38 0.43
C THR A 96 -14.21 -2.49 -0.56
N VAL A 97 -13.06 -2.41 -1.21
CA VAL A 97 -12.60 -3.39 -2.20
C VAL A 97 -11.35 -4.06 -1.68
N GLN A 98 -11.34 -5.39 -1.63
CA GLN A 98 -10.14 -6.17 -1.32
C GLN A 98 -9.54 -6.76 -2.59
N LEU A 99 -8.27 -6.49 -2.81
CA LEU A 99 -7.47 -6.97 -3.93
C LEU A 99 -6.38 -7.92 -3.41
N VAL A 100 -6.16 -9.02 -4.11
CA VAL A 100 -5.12 -10.00 -3.79
C VAL A 100 -4.13 -10.08 -4.95
N THR A 101 -2.84 -9.90 -4.65
CA THR A 101 -1.76 -10.05 -5.64
C THR A 101 -1.43 -11.53 -5.86
N ALA A 102 -0.69 -11.85 -6.92
CA ALA A 102 -0.23 -13.22 -7.18
C ALA A 102 0.64 -13.79 -6.04
N GLY A 103 1.37 -12.94 -5.32
CA GLY A 103 2.16 -13.31 -4.13
C GLY A 103 1.34 -13.47 -2.84
N GLY A 104 0.01 -13.30 -2.90
CA GLY A 104 -0.89 -13.43 -1.76
C GLY A 104 -1.03 -12.18 -0.89
N LEU A 105 -0.39 -11.06 -1.27
CA LEU A 105 -0.60 -9.77 -0.58
C LEU A 105 -2.05 -9.34 -0.74
N THR A 106 -2.73 -9.11 0.38
CA THR A 106 -4.09 -8.59 0.39
C THR A 106 -4.08 -7.10 0.71
N LEU A 107 -4.67 -6.28 -0.15
CA LEU A 107 -4.83 -4.84 0.00
C LEU A 107 -6.31 -4.46 0.04
N THR A 108 -6.66 -3.60 0.96
CA THR A 108 -7.99 -3.03 1.12
C THR A 108 -7.97 -1.56 0.67
N SER A 109 -8.82 -1.25 -0.31
CA SER A 109 -9.12 0.11 -0.77
C SER A 109 -10.51 0.54 -0.33
N THR A 110 -10.70 1.84 -0.16
CA THR A 110 -12.04 2.45 -0.02
C THR A 110 -12.24 3.40 -1.20
N VAL A 111 -13.26 3.13 -2.01
CA VAL A 111 -13.64 3.93 -3.18
C VAL A 111 -15.09 4.40 -3.05
N THR A 112 -15.48 5.44 -3.79
CA THR A 112 -16.90 5.83 -3.87
C THR A 112 -17.70 4.74 -4.60
N ASN A 113 -18.99 4.65 -4.30
CA ASN A 113 -19.87 3.75 -5.04
C ASN A 113 -19.93 4.11 -6.54
N GLU A 114 -19.84 5.40 -6.87
CA GLU A 114 -19.75 5.91 -8.24
C GLU A 114 -18.52 5.34 -8.98
N SER A 115 -17.32 5.43 -8.39
CA SER A 115 -16.11 4.86 -9.04
C SER A 115 -16.18 3.35 -9.21
N LEU A 116 -16.85 2.64 -8.29
CA LEU A 116 -17.06 1.19 -8.41
C LEU A 116 -17.92 0.88 -9.65
N GLU A 117 -18.99 1.64 -9.85
CA GLU A 117 -19.93 1.50 -10.98
C GLU A 117 -19.29 1.93 -12.30
N GLU A 118 -18.66 3.11 -12.36
CA GLU A 118 -18.00 3.64 -13.57
C GLU A 118 -16.88 2.74 -14.09
N MET A 119 -16.09 2.17 -13.17
CA MET A 119 -14.99 1.27 -13.51
C MET A 119 -15.42 -0.19 -13.68
N ASN A 120 -16.70 -0.52 -13.46
CA ASN A 120 -17.23 -1.89 -13.46
C ASN A 120 -16.38 -2.84 -12.58
N ILE A 121 -16.13 -2.43 -11.33
CA ILE A 121 -15.34 -3.20 -10.38
C ILE A 121 -16.22 -4.23 -9.69
N ASP A 122 -15.99 -5.50 -10.00
CA ASP A 122 -16.64 -6.66 -9.41
C ASP A 122 -15.62 -7.66 -8.86
N VAL A 123 -16.10 -8.68 -8.14
CA VAL A 123 -15.25 -9.81 -7.75
C VAL A 123 -14.69 -10.46 -9.03
N GLY A 124 -13.38 -10.53 -9.09
CA GLY A 124 -12.65 -11.04 -10.24
C GLY A 124 -12.10 -9.99 -11.19
N SER A 125 -12.44 -8.71 -11.05
CA SER A 125 -11.82 -7.65 -11.84
C SER A 125 -10.31 -7.59 -11.58
N GLU A 126 -9.53 -7.39 -12.65
CA GLU A 126 -8.08 -7.21 -12.58
C GLU A 126 -7.75 -5.72 -12.51
N LEU A 127 -7.07 -5.33 -11.42
CA LEU A 127 -6.78 -3.94 -11.12
C LEU A 127 -5.34 -3.78 -10.64
N ILE A 128 -4.90 -2.53 -10.59
CA ILE A 128 -3.64 -2.10 -9.98
C ILE A 128 -3.99 -1.28 -8.74
N ALA A 129 -3.51 -1.70 -7.58
CA ALA A 129 -3.56 -0.93 -6.35
C ALA A 129 -2.34 0.00 -6.28
N LEU A 130 -2.59 1.30 -6.37
CA LEU A 130 -1.59 2.36 -6.35
C LEU A 130 -1.50 3.00 -4.97
N VAL A 131 -0.30 3.07 -4.41
CA VAL A 131 -0.04 3.77 -3.13
C VAL A 131 1.16 4.69 -3.29
N LYS A 132 0.98 5.97 -2.98
CA LYS A 132 2.09 6.93 -2.98
C LYS A 132 3.02 6.63 -1.80
N ALA A 133 4.34 6.66 -2.02
CA ALA A 133 5.34 6.36 -0.99
C ALA A 133 5.23 7.25 0.26
N SER A 134 4.79 8.50 0.08
CA SER A 134 4.55 9.49 1.14
C SER A 134 3.24 9.28 1.90
N SER A 135 2.37 8.36 1.46
CA SER A 135 1.11 8.00 2.11
C SER A 135 1.24 6.71 2.91
N ILE A 136 2.45 6.37 3.35
CA ILE A 136 2.73 5.17 4.12
C ILE A 136 3.40 5.60 5.42
N ILE A 137 2.89 5.09 6.54
CA ILE A 137 3.51 5.29 7.86
C ILE A 137 4.25 4.01 8.22
N LEU A 138 5.49 4.12 8.70
CA LEU A 138 6.21 2.99 9.26
C LEU A 138 6.00 2.89 10.77
N ALA A 139 5.83 1.67 11.25
CA ALA A 139 5.88 1.31 12.66
C ALA A 139 6.96 0.24 12.87
N THR A 140 7.72 0.35 13.95
CA THR A 140 8.68 -0.65 14.41
C THR A 140 8.26 -1.15 15.80
N ARG A 141 8.63 -2.38 16.13
CA ARG A 141 8.53 -2.85 17.53
C ARG A 141 9.62 -2.17 18.34
N LYS A 142 9.29 -1.77 19.57
CA LYS A 142 10.27 -1.35 20.56
C LYS A 142 11.09 -2.55 21.02
#